data_AF-A0A0E0ASX5-F1
#
_entry.id   AF-A0A0E0ASX5-F1
#
_cell.length_a   1.000
_cell.length_b   1.000
_cell.length_c   1.000
_cell.angle_alpha   90.00
_cell.angle_beta   90.00
_cell.angle_gamma   90.00
#
_symmetry.space_group_name_H-M   'P 1'
#
loop_
_entity.id
_entity.type
_entity.pdbx_description
1 polymer ?
#
loop_
_entity_poly.entity_id
_entity_poly.type
_entity_poly.pdbx_seq_one_letter_code
_entity_poly.pdbx_strand_id
1 'polypeptide(L)'
;MEARKASVVCCILLLVLALGGPASATDYCYKAIGKLIVCVGPTCKLDCWLEAKYNKGRVKRHKCMKHGIFAKCYCEICVTF
;
A
#
# COMPACT_ATOMS: atom_id res chain seq x y z
N MET A 1 -15.04 48.88 -0.99
CA MET A 1 -14.66 47.99 0.13
C MET A 1 -14.68 46.50 -0.25
N GLU A 2 -14.56 46.15 -1.55
CA GLU A 2 -14.65 44.76 -2.03
C GLU A 2 -13.28 44.12 -2.31
N ALA A 3 -12.29 44.91 -2.73
CA ALA A 3 -10.95 44.42 -3.08
C ALA A 3 -10.17 43.82 -1.90
N ARG A 4 -10.37 44.34 -0.68
CA ARG A 4 -9.72 43.83 0.53
C ARG A 4 -10.24 42.45 0.93
N LYS A 5 -11.53 42.16 0.70
CA LYS A 5 -12.15 40.88 1.04
C LYS A 5 -11.67 39.77 0.10
N ALA A 6 -11.59 40.05 -1.20
CA ALA A 6 -11.08 39.11 -2.20
C ALA A 6 -9.62 38.71 -1.95
N SER A 7 -8.78 39.68 -1.55
CA SER A 7 -7.36 39.41 -1.25
C SER A 7 -7.16 38.52 -0.03
N VAL A 8 -7.97 38.70 1.03
CA VAL A 8 -7.87 37.89 2.25
C VAL A 8 -8.31 36.45 2.00
N VAL A 9 -9.39 36.24 1.24
CA VAL A 9 -9.87 34.90 0.88
C VAL A 9 -8.83 34.13 0.06
N CYS A 10 -8.17 34.81 -0.88
CA CYS A 10 -7.11 34.21 -1.69
C CYS A 10 -5.90 33.79 -0.84
N CYS A 11 -5.47 34.64 0.10
CA CYS A 11 -4.40 34.31 1.04
C CYS A 11 -4.77 33.11 1.93
N ILE A 12 -6.01 33.03 2.42
CA ILE A 12 -6.46 31.89 3.23
C ILE A 12 -6.48 30.60 2.40
N LEU A 13 -6.97 30.64 1.16
CA LEU A 13 -6.95 29.48 0.26
C LEU A 13 -5.53 28.98 -0.02
N LEU A 14 -4.59 29.90 -0.27
CA LEU A 14 -3.18 29.57 -0.49
C LEU A 14 -2.53 28.99 0.77
N LEU A 15 -2.87 29.51 1.96
CA LEU A 15 -2.43 28.94 3.24
C LEU A 15 -2.98 27.53 3.47
N VAL A 16 -4.26 27.29 3.15
CA VAL A 16 -4.87 25.95 3.27
C VAL A 16 -4.23 24.96 2.30
N LEU A 17 -3.91 25.37 1.06
CA LEU A 17 -3.16 24.54 0.11
C LEU A 17 -1.72 24.28 0.56
N ALA A 18 -1.05 25.28 1.16
CA ALA A 18 0.33 25.15 1.62
C ALA A 18 0.46 24.32 2.90
N LEU A 19 -0.54 24.39 3.80
CA LEU A 19 -0.63 23.59 5.03
C LEU A 19 -1.20 22.19 4.77
N GLY A 20 -1.98 22.04 3.70
CA GLY A 20 -2.41 20.75 3.15
C GLY A 20 -1.27 20.04 2.42
N GLY A 21 -0.16 19.78 3.13
CA GLY A 21 0.80 18.78 2.67
C GLY A 21 0.08 17.46 2.43
N PRO A 22 0.53 16.60 1.50
CA PRO A 22 -0.11 15.32 1.26
C PRO A 22 -0.19 14.60 2.61
N ALA A 23 -1.40 14.42 3.13
CA ALA A 23 -1.65 13.58 4.28
C ALA A 23 -1.02 12.25 3.92
N SER A 24 0.15 11.99 4.50
CA SER A 24 0.99 10.87 4.09
C SER A 24 0.25 9.66 4.58
N ALA A 25 -0.52 9.05 3.68
CA ALA A 25 -1.35 7.91 4.01
C ALA A 25 -0.43 6.87 4.65
N THR A 26 -0.76 6.47 5.88
CA THR A 26 0.14 5.63 6.66
C THR A 26 0.10 4.23 6.07
N ASP A 27 1.17 3.83 5.39
CA ASP A 27 1.32 2.46 4.93
C ASP A 27 1.59 1.55 6.14
N TYR A 28 0.70 0.59 6.38
CA TYR A 28 0.92 -0.50 7.32
C TYR A 28 1.31 -1.77 6.55
N CYS A 29 2.51 -2.27 6.82
CA CYS A 29 3.01 -3.49 6.17
C CYS A 29 2.97 -4.68 7.13
N TYR A 30 2.41 -5.79 6.67
CA TYR A 30 2.35 -7.05 7.40
C TYR A 30 2.89 -8.22 6.57
N LYS A 31 3.20 -9.31 7.27
CA LYS A 31 3.74 -10.54 6.70
C LYS A 31 2.64 -11.59 6.66
N ALA A 32 2.44 -12.20 5.51
CA ALA A 32 1.53 -13.33 5.34
C ALA A 32 2.31 -14.57 4.86
N ILE A 33 1.84 -15.76 5.26
CA ILE A 33 2.47 -17.02 4.92
C ILE A 33 1.42 -17.94 4.29
N GLY A 34 1.50 -18.11 2.97
CA GLY A 34 0.71 -19.07 2.22
C GLY A 34 1.35 -20.47 2.22
N LYS A 35 0.51 -21.52 2.22
CA LYS A 35 0.96 -22.90 1.99
C LYS A 35 0.59 -23.29 0.57
N LEU A 36 1.59 -23.48 -0.29
CA LEU A 36 1.39 -23.91 -1.67
C LEU A 36 1.80 -25.37 -1.83
N ILE A 37 1.01 -26.13 -2.57
CA ILE A 37 1.37 -27.52 -2.95
C ILE A 37 2.69 -27.50 -3.72
N VAL A 38 2.85 -26.55 -4.65
CA VAL A 38 4.12 -26.29 -5.34
C VAL A 38 4.46 -24.82 -5.22
N CYS A 39 5.51 -24.50 -4.45
CA CYS A 39 6.01 -23.14 -4.37
C CYS A 39 7.10 -22.92 -5.42
N VAL A 40 6.71 -22.27 -6.52
CA VAL A 40 7.60 -21.69 -7.51
C VAL A 40 7.35 -20.18 -7.56
N GLY A 41 8.32 -19.40 -8.06
CA GLY A 41 8.23 -17.94 -8.08
C GLY A 41 6.89 -17.38 -8.59
N PRO A 42 6.36 -17.88 -9.73
CA PRO A 42 5.07 -17.43 -10.26
C PRO A 42 3.86 -17.78 -9.39
N THR A 43 3.78 -19.01 -8.84
CA THR A 43 2.63 -19.41 -8.00
C THR A 43 2.60 -18.62 -6.69
N CYS A 44 3.77 -18.42 -6.07
CA CYS A 44 3.90 -17.59 -4.88
C CYS A 44 3.58 -16.11 -5.16
N LYS A 45 3.98 -15.58 -6.31
CA LYS A 45 3.60 -14.22 -6.72
C LYS A 45 2.08 -14.06 -6.86
N LEU A 46 1.40 -15.02 -7.48
CA LEU A 46 -0.05 -14.98 -7.67
C LEU A 46 -0.79 -15.07 -6.33
N ASP A 47 -0.38 -15.97 -5.45
CA ASP A 47 -0.93 -16.12 -4.10
C ASP A 47 -0.84 -14.82 -3.29
N CYS A 48 0.37 -14.24 -3.22
CA CYS A 48 0.58 -12.94 -2.56
C CYS A 48 -0.24 -11.82 -3.21
N TRP A 49 -0.40 -11.83 -4.53
CA TRP A 49 -1.16 -10.81 -5.24
C TRP A 49 -2.67 -10.91 -4.95
N LEU A 50 -3.22 -12.12 -4.88
CA LEU A 50 -4.62 -12.36 -4.51
C LEU A 50 -4.88 -11.88 -3.07
N GLU A 51 -3.98 -12.20 -2.14
CA GLU A 51 -4.12 -11.78 -0.75
C GLU A 51 -3.98 -10.25 -0.61
N ALA A 52 -3.04 -9.63 -1.31
CA ALA A 52 -2.95 -8.18 -1.35
C ALA A 52 -4.22 -7.54 -1.92
N LYS A 53 -4.76 -8.08 -3.02
CA LYS A 53 -6.00 -7.57 -3.63
C LYS A 53 -7.20 -7.70 -2.70
N TYR A 54 -7.34 -8.82 -2.00
CA TYR A 54 -8.39 -9.03 -1.00
C TYR A 54 -8.33 -7.98 0.12
N ASN A 55 -7.12 -7.66 0.58
CA ASN A 55 -6.88 -6.68 1.65
C ASN A 55 -6.73 -5.23 1.16
N LYS A 56 -7.00 -4.94 -0.13
CA LYS A 56 -6.78 -3.62 -0.75
C LYS A 56 -5.34 -3.10 -0.57
N GLY A 57 -4.39 -4.01 -0.45
CA GLY A 57 -2.97 -3.74 -0.28
C GLY A 57 -2.15 -3.94 -1.55
N ARG A 58 -0.84 -3.75 -1.41
CA ARG A 58 0.18 -3.91 -2.45
C ARG A 58 1.24 -4.89 -1.98
N VAL A 59 1.65 -5.81 -2.85
CA VAL A 59 2.75 -6.73 -2.58
C VAL A 59 4.08 -5.98 -2.69
N LYS A 60 4.85 -5.92 -1.60
CA LYS A 60 6.23 -5.41 -1.58
C LYS A 60 7.24 -6.50 -1.92
N ARG A 61 7.03 -7.71 -1.40
CA ARG A 61 7.96 -8.84 -1.59
C ARG A 61 7.19 -10.15 -1.58
N HIS A 62 7.65 -11.09 -2.39
CA HIS A 62 7.21 -12.49 -2.35
C HIS A 62 8.43 -13.42 -2.44
N LYS A 63 8.43 -14.52 -1.68
CA LYS A 63 9.53 -15.50 -1.72
C LYS A 63 9.06 -16.89 -1.30
N CYS A 64 9.45 -17.92 -2.05
CA CYS A 64 9.36 -19.29 -1.57
C CYS A 64 10.44 -19.55 -0.51
N MET A 65 10.02 -19.91 0.71
CA MET A 65 10.92 -20.16 1.83
C MET A 65 11.76 -21.44 1.63
N LYS A 66 11.21 -22.40 0.90
CA LYS A 66 11.88 -23.63 0.46
C LYS A 66 11.45 -23.94 -0.97
N HIS A 67 12.29 -24.66 -1.70
CA HIS A 67 11.90 -25.24 -2.99
C HIS A 67 11.33 -26.65 -2.74
N GLY A 68 10.25 -27.01 -3.44
CA GLY A 68 9.64 -28.34 -3.35
C GLY A 68 8.14 -28.33 -3.07
N ILE A 69 7.62 -29.52 -2.76
CA ILE A 69 6.20 -29.77 -2.49
C ILE A 69 5.87 -29.31 -1.06
N PHE A 70 4.70 -28.69 -0.85
CA PHE A 70 4.26 -28.13 0.44
C PHE A 70 5.17 -27.02 1.00
N ALA A 71 5.80 -26.26 0.11
CA ALA A 71 6.64 -25.14 0.50
C ALA A 71 5.80 -23.91 0.88
N LYS A 72 6.31 -23.15 1.86
CA LYS A 72 5.69 -21.90 2.31
C LYS A 72 6.03 -20.77 1.34
N CYS A 73 5.02 -20.03 0.92
CA CYS A 73 5.17 -18.75 0.24
C CYS A 73 5.11 -17.64 1.30
N TYR A 74 6.12 -16.79 1.30
CA TYR A 74 6.18 -15.60 2.14
C TYR A 74 5.76 -14.39 1.33
N CYS A 75 4.85 -13.60 1.87
CA CYS A 75 4.35 -12.37 1.28
C CYS A 75 4.55 -11.21 2.26
N GLU A 76 5.03 -10.08 1.75
CA GLU A 76 5.03 -8.80 2.46
C GLU A 76 4.05 -7.88 1.76
N ILE A 77 2.99 -7.50 2.45
CA ILE A 77 1.85 -6.75 1.91
C ILE A 77 1.71 -5.47 2.71
N CYS A 78 1.58 -4.34 2.02
CA CYS A 78 1.31 -3.06 2.64
C CYS A 78 -0.09 -2.57 2.26
N VAL A 79 -0.86 -2.17 3.26
CA VAL A 79 -2.17 -1.53 3.11
C VAL A 79 -2.03 -0.06 3.46
N THR A 80 -2.77 0.77 2.75
CA THR A 80 -2.77 2.21 2.93
C THR A 80 -4.11 2.60 3.56
N PHE A 81 -4.06 3.35 4.68
CA PHE A 81 -5.24 3.84 5.39
C PHE A 81 -5.51 5.32 5.09
#